data_AF-A0A1W9IWC2-F1
#
_entry.id   AF-A0A1W9IWC2-F1
#
_cell.length_a   1.000
_cell.length_b   1.000
_cell.length_c   1.000
_cell.angle_alpha   90.00
_cell.angle_beta   90.00
_cell.angle_gamma   90.00
#
_symmetry.space_group_name_H-M   'P 1'
#
loop_
_entity.id
_entity.type
_entity.pdbx_description
1 polymer ?
#
loop_
_entity_poly.entity_id
_entity_poly.type
_entity_poly.pdbx_seq_one_letter_code
_entity_poly.pdbx_strand_id
1 'polypeptide(L)' 'MGSERIRLRGIDTPELTEPRGPEARQRLDQLLKEGPIRIVPHGQDVYGRTVADVFVNGKNVAEVLKQEGFAKPQS' A
#
# COMPACT_ATOMS: atom_id res chain seq x y z
N MET A 1 -3.47 -20.72 -9.34
CA MET A 1 -3.95 -19.46 -8.74
C MET A 1 -2.71 -18.63 -8.45
N GLY A 2 -2.36 -17.70 -9.35
CA GLY A 2 -1.12 -16.91 -9.20
C GLY A 2 -1.26 -15.86 -8.09
N SER A 3 -0.16 -15.52 -7.43
CA SER A 3 -0.10 -14.35 -6.55
C SER A 3 -0.01 -13.09 -7.40
N GLU A 4 -1.12 -12.37 -7.55
CA GLU A 4 -1.11 -11.05 -8.18
C GLU A 4 -0.39 -10.05 -7.27
N ARG A 5 0.57 -9.30 -7.84
CA ARG A 5 1.32 -8.27 -7.10
C ARG A 5 0.65 -6.92 -7.32
N ILE A 6 0.17 -6.32 -6.23
CA ILE A 6 -0.49 -5.01 -6.25
C ILE A 6 0.47 -3.94 -5.71
N ARG A 7 0.57 -2.83 -6.43
CA ARG A 7 1.21 -1.59 -5.97
C ARG A 7 0.12 -0.62 -5.52
N LEU A 8 0.22 -0.16 -4.27
CA LEU A 8 -0.66 0.89 -3.75
C LEU A 8 -0.43 2.18 -4.53
N ARG A 9 -1.50 2.75 -5.10
CA ARG A 9 -1.47 4.03 -5.78
C ARG A 9 -1.44 5.17 -4.76
N GLY A 10 -0.73 6.26 -5.08
CA GLY A 10 -0.79 7.51 -4.30
C GLY A 10 0.10 7.57 -3.06
N ILE A 11 0.90 6.53 -2.79
CA ILE A 11 1.91 6.50 -1.73
C ILE A 11 3.21 5.89 -2.24
N ASP A 12 4.32 6.41 -1.73
CA ASP A 12 5.63 5.79 -1.80
C ASP A 12 6.11 5.57 -0.36
N THR A 13 6.25 4.32 0.05
CA THR A 13 6.64 3.95 1.42
C THR A 13 8.13 3.63 1.45
N PRO A 14 8.81 3.79 2.61
CA PRO A 14 10.15 3.28 2.80
C PRO A 14 10.31 1.83 2.36
N GLU A 15 11.41 1.56 1.65
CA GLU A 15 11.86 0.20 1.37
C GLU A 15 12.15 -0.51 2.69
N LEU A 16 12.08 -1.85 2.70
CA LEU A 16 12.27 -2.63 3.94
C LEU A 16 13.63 -2.39 4.62
N THR A 17 14.63 -1.98 3.85
CA THR A 17 15.98 -1.66 4.32
C THR A 17 16.13 -0.23 4.82
N GLU A 18 15.18 0.65 4.52
CA GLU A 18 15.18 2.04 4.96
C GLU A 18 14.57 2.19 6.37
N PRO A 19 14.91 3.25 7.10
CA PRO A 19 14.26 3.57 8.37
C PRO A 19 12.73 3.60 8.21
N ARG A 20 12.02 2.98 9.15
CA ARG A 20 10.55 2.84 9.15
C ARG A 20 9.96 1.89 8.10
N GLY A 21 10.78 1.25 7.27
CA GLY A 21 10.34 0.23 6.30
C GLY A 21 9.65 -0.98 6.94
N PRO A 22 10.26 -1.62 7.95
CA PRO A 22 9.63 -2.71 8.69
C PRO A 22 8.31 -2.28 9.36
N GLU A 23 8.27 -1.09 9.98
CA GLU A 23 7.05 -0.56 10.61
C GLU A 23 5.94 -0.29 9.58
N ALA A 24 6.28 0.28 8.42
CA ALA A 24 5.31 0.50 7.33
C ALA A 24 4.71 -0.82 6.84
N ARG A 25 5.54 -1.86 6.67
CA ARG A 25 5.08 -3.20 6.30
C ARG A 25 4.17 -3.79 7.38
N GLN A 26 4.57 -3.72 8.64
CA GLN A 26 3.77 -4.26 9.75
C GLN A 26 2.42 -3.55 9.83
N ARG A 27 2.40 -2.22 9.66
CA ARG A 27 1.16 -1.46 9.69
C ARG A 27 0.24 -1.79 8.52
N LEU A 28 0.78 -1.94 7.32
CA LEU A 28 0.02 -2.41 6.16
C LEU A 28 -0.62 -3.78 6.43
N ASP A 29 0.15 -4.73 6.98
CA ASP A 29 -0.35 -6.07 7.32
C ASP A 29 -1.48 -6.01 8.36
N GLN A 30 -1.37 -5.13 9.36
CA GLN A 30 -2.46 -4.87 10.31
C GLN A 30 -3.70 -4.32 9.62
N LEU A 31 -3.56 -3.27 8.80
CA LEU A 31 -4.68 -2.67 8.07
C LEU A 31 -5.42 -3.70 7.22
N LEU A 32 -4.70 -4.54 6.47
CA LEU A 32 -5.33 -5.55 5.61
C LEU A 32 -6.12 -6.63 6.38
N LYS A 33 -5.88 -6.77 7.69
CA LYS A 33 -6.60 -7.71 8.58
C LYS A 33 -7.80 -7.07 9.28
N GLU A 34 -7.98 -5.75 9.20
CA GLU A 34 -9.05 -5.04 9.93
C GLU A 34 -10.45 -5.26 9.35
N GLY A 35 -10.59 -5.78 8.13
CA GLY A 35 -11.92 -6.05 7.56
C GLY A 35 -11.94 -6.30 6.05
N PRO A 36 -13.13 -6.23 5.42
CA PRO A 36 -13.29 -6.39 3.97
C PRO A 36 -12.38 -5.46 3.18
N ILE A 37 -11.68 -6.06 2.23
CA ILE A 37 -10.79 -5.40 1.29
C ILE A 37 -11.53 -5.15 -0.02
N ARG A 38 -11.42 -3.94 -0.56
CA ARG A 38 -11.82 -3.59 -1.92
C ARG A 38 -10.62 -3.05 -2.69
N ILE A 39 -10.37 -3.62 -3.87
CA ILE A 39 -9.27 -3.21 -4.76
C ILE A 39 -9.89 -2.55 -6.00
N VAL A 40 -9.41 -1.36 -6.36
CA VAL A 40 -9.82 -0.64 -7.57
C VAL A 40 -8.59 -0.51 -8.47
N PRO A 41 -8.45 -1.38 -9.50
CA PRO A 41 -7.30 -1.37 -10.39
C PRO A 41 -7.34 -0.18 -11.38
N HIS A 42 -6.17 0.37 -11.68
CA HIS A 42 -5.99 1.49 -12.62
C HIS A 42 -5.08 1.15 -13.81
N GLY A 43 -4.41 0.00 -13.78
CA GLY A 43 -3.51 -0.45 -14.84
C GLY A 43 -2.35 -1.27 -14.29
N GLN A 44 -1.32 -1.48 -15.09
CA GLN A 44 -0.09 -2.14 -14.68
C GLN A 44 1.10 -1.20 -14.83
N ASP A 45 2.07 -1.31 -13.93
CA ASP A 45 3.35 -0.63 -14.09
C ASP A 45 4.31 -1.43 -14.99
N VAL A 46 5.48 -0.84 -15.30
CA VAL A 46 6.50 -1.46 -16.18
C VAL A 46 7.06 -2.79 -15.65
N TYR A 47 6.82 -3.11 -14.38
CA TYR A 47 7.24 -4.37 -13.74
C TYR A 47 6.11 -5.40 -13.71
N GLY A 48 4.98 -5.11 -14.36
CA GLY A 48 3.80 -5.98 -14.43
C GLY A 48 3.01 -6.06 -13.12
N ARG A 49 3.14 -5.07 -12.22
CA ARG A 49 2.33 -5.00 -11.00
C ARG A 49 1.05 -4.21 -11.28
N THR A 50 -0.07 -4.70 -10.78
CA THR A 50 -1.34 -3.96 -10.83
C THR A 50 -1.24 -2.74 -9.92
N VAL A 51 -1.40 -1.55 -10.48
CA VAL A 51 -1.49 -0.30 -9.72
C VAL A 51 -2.95 -0.12 -9.32
N ALA A 52 -3.23 -0.02 -8.02
CA ALA A 52 -4.60 0.04 -7.52
C ALA A 52 -4.75 0.96 -6.30
N ASP A 53 -5.95 1.52 -6.15
CA ASP A 53 -6.40 2.00 -4.84
C ASP A 53 -6.90 0.79 -4.04
N VAL A 54 -6.47 0.68 -2.79
CA VAL A 54 -6.89 -0.40 -1.90
C VAL A 54 -7.61 0.21 -0.71
N PHE A 55 -8.78 -0.33 -0.41
CA PHE A 55 -9.63 0.10 0.69
C PHE A 55 -9.84 -1.03 1.67
N VAL A 56 -9.78 -0.73 2.98
CA VAL A 56 -10.21 -1.63 4.05
C VAL A 56 -11.32 -0.94 4.83
N ASN A 57 -12.46 -1.61 5.02
CA ASN A 57 -13.63 -1.01 5.69
C ASN A 57 -14.02 0.36 5.10
N GLY A 58 -13.85 0.53 3.79
CA GLY A 58 -14.13 1.79 3.07
C GLY A 58 -13.06 2.89 3.22
N LYS A 59 -11.99 2.67 3.98
CA LYS A 59 -10.88 3.62 4.12
C LYS A 59 -9.74 3.32 3.16
N ASN A 60 -9.21 4.33 2.49
CA ASN A 60 -8.07 4.17 1.57
C ASN A 60 -6.78 3.88 2.36
N VAL A 61 -6.15 2.74 2.09
CA VAL A 61 -4.96 2.27 2.80
C VAL A 61 -3.76 3.21 2.58
N ALA A 62 -3.59 3.73 1.36
CA ALA A 62 -2.48 4.63 1.04
C ALA A 62 -2.63 5.97 1.79
N GLU A 63 -3.85 6.47 1.94
CA GLU A 63 -4.11 7.69 2.71
C GLU A 63 -3.86 7.49 4.21
N VAL A 64 -4.29 6.36 4.78
CA VAL A 64 -4.06 6.04 6.20
C VAL A 64 -2.55 5.94 6.48
N LEU A 65 -1.80 5.19 5.66
CA LEU A 65 -0.35 5.08 5.83
C LEU A 65 0.36 6.43 5.69
N LYS A 66 -0.11 7.29 4.77
CA LYS A 66 0.43 8.65 4.62
C LYS A 66 0.17 9.51 5.86
N GLN A 67 -1.05 9.47 6.41
CA GLN A 67 -1.42 10.20 7.62
C GLN A 67 -0.64 9.73 8.86
N GLU A 68 -0.30 8.44 8.93
CA GLU A 68 0.55 7.84 9.97
C GLU A 68 2.07 8.06 9.71
N GLY A 69 2.42 8.81 8.66
CA GLY A 69 3.77 9.24 8.36
C GLY A 69 4.64 8.17 7.72
N PHE A 70 4.07 7.13 7.09
CA PHE A 70 4.80 6.09 6.37
C PHE A 70 5.07 6.43 4.90
N ALA A 71 4.76 7.65 4.46
CA ALA A 71 5.16 8.13 3.13
C ALA A 71 6.60 8.68 3.17
N LYS A 72 7.39 8.40 2.13
CA LYS A 72 8.67 9.08 1.92
C LYS A 72 8.44 10.58 1.70
N PRO A 73 9.38 11.45 2.16
CA PRO A 73 9.39 12.85 1.75
C PRO A 73 9.47 12.95 0.22
N GLN A 74 8.66 13.80 -0.40
CA GLN A 74 8.87 14.13 -1.81
C GLN A 74 10.22 14.84 -1.93
N SER A 75 11.13 14.28 -2.71
CA SER A 75 12.39 14.93 -3.12
C SER A 75 12.15 15.88 -4.27
#